data_AF-A0A3M6XE04-F1
#
_entry.id   AF-A0A3M6XE04-F1
#
_cell.length_a   1.000
_cell.length_b   1.000
_cell.length_c   1.000
_cell.angle_alpha   90.00
_cell.angle_beta   90.00
_cell.angle_gamma   90.00
#
_symmetry.space_group_name_H-M   'P 1'
#
loop_
_entity.id
_entity.type
_entity.pdbx_description
1 polymer ?
#
loop_
_entity_poly.entity_id
_entity_poly.type
_entity_poly.pdbx_seq_one_letter_code
_entity_poly.pdbx_strand_id
1 'polypeptide(L)'
;MRHQALQHVCLTCRHQARAASTLSRASKRYVQISATPTSTEPTQRSIEASQTAAPPDARFEVLGTHSSLLSASLSASQNLYTRKGTLVGFNGSPENALSTLSLLEPFRRVPLAIPFLYQRLTSTTPYTALLAPKSPNTSLVVVHLDGRVDWILAQRNALQAWTGPSLSLRPQVNTALSPAHWGQTHTTGRGLLALSGRGLIHQISLKQGEEYIVHPSHVVAYTAGAGPSSSSSSSSSPRPYRFKATSFRLQIPGIANWVPDTRFFRVMRESAAWSLLSRVAFTLRTWSRRTIWGDR
;
A
#
# COMPACT_ATOMS: atom_id res chain seq x y z
N MET A 1 27.42 -78.09 9.97
CA MET A 1 26.95 -76.90 10.71
C MET A 1 27.17 -75.69 9.82
N ARG A 2 26.10 -75.04 9.32
CA ARG A 2 25.67 -73.67 9.70
C ARG A 2 26.64 -72.59 9.16
N HIS A 3 26.28 -71.54 8.42
CA HIS A 3 25.03 -70.89 8.06
C HIS A 3 25.30 -69.98 6.84
N GLN A 4 24.20 -69.56 6.20
CA GLN A 4 24.06 -68.60 5.12
C GLN A 4 24.66 -67.20 5.39
N ALA A 5 24.68 -66.43 4.28
CA ALA A 5 24.52 -64.96 4.16
C ALA A 5 25.83 -64.22 3.79
N LEU A 6 25.91 -63.29 2.83
CA LEU A 6 24.91 -62.35 2.30
C LEU A 6 25.22 -62.02 0.83
N GLN A 7 24.20 -62.15 -0.02
CA GLN A 7 24.04 -61.35 -1.22
C GLN A 7 23.76 -59.89 -0.79
N HIS A 8 24.30 -58.90 -1.49
CA HIS A 8 23.60 -57.66 -1.87
C HIS A 8 24.53 -56.84 -2.78
N VAL A 9 24.51 -57.19 -4.06
CA VAL A 9 25.08 -56.40 -5.14
C VAL A 9 24.36 -55.04 -5.17
N CYS A 10 25.15 -53.98 -5.14
CA CYS A 10 24.75 -52.60 -4.95
C CYS A 10 23.73 -52.13 -6.01
N LEU A 11 22.49 -51.86 -5.56
CA LEU A 11 21.38 -51.28 -6.31
C LEU A 11 21.51 -49.76 -6.49
N THR A 12 22.71 -49.23 -6.77
CA THR A 12 22.94 -47.77 -6.84
C THR A 12 23.30 -47.23 -8.22
N CYS A 13 23.36 -48.05 -9.26
CA CYS A 13 23.61 -47.59 -10.64
C CYS A 13 22.33 -47.46 -11.51
N ARG A 14 21.21 -46.98 -10.96
CA ARG A 14 19.95 -46.83 -11.73
C ARG A 14 19.14 -45.54 -11.49
N HIS A 15 19.80 -44.41 -11.20
CA HIS A 15 19.13 -43.11 -11.21
C HIS A 15 19.94 -42.01 -11.90
N GLN A 16 20.38 -42.27 -13.14
CA GLN A 16 20.99 -41.25 -14.01
C GLN A 16 20.32 -41.03 -15.36
N ALA A 17 19.07 -41.49 -15.54
CA ALA A 17 18.32 -41.21 -16.77
C ALA A 17 16.89 -40.83 -16.44
N ARG A 18 16.64 -39.51 -16.38
CA ARG A 18 15.39 -38.82 -16.79
C ARG A 18 15.50 -37.32 -16.44
N ALA A 19 16.47 -36.64 -17.05
CA ALA A 19 16.30 -35.22 -17.33
C ALA A 19 15.33 -35.11 -18.51
N ALA A 20 14.04 -35.35 -18.25
CA ALA A 20 13.00 -35.01 -19.19
C ALA A 20 12.94 -33.49 -19.24
N SER A 21 13.41 -32.94 -20.36
CA SER A 21 13.24 -31.54 -20.74
C SER A 21 11.76 -31.20 -20.74
N THR A 22 11.25 -30.71 -19.61
CA THR A 22 10.04 -29.91 -19.60
C THR A 22 10.40 -28.62 -20.32
N LEU A 23 10.21 -28.63 -21.65
CA LEU A 23 9.95 -27.42 -22.41
C LEU A 23 8.64 -26.84 -21.87
N SER A 24 8.73 -26.21 -20.70
CA SER A 24 7.80 -25.19 -20.28
C SER A 24 7.76 -24.22 -21.44
N ARG A 25 6.63 -24.20 -22.15
CA ARG A 25 6.29 -23.13 -23.06
C ARG A 25 6.39 -21.88 -22.21
N ALA A 26 7.54 -21.21 -22.28
CA ALA A 26 7.81 -20.00 -21.53
C ALA A 26 6.82 -18.98 -22.05
N SER A 27 5.64 -18.94 -21.43
CA SER A 27 4.68 -17.86 -21.58
C SER A 27 5.46 -16.63 -21.19
N LYS A 28 5.88 -15.86 -22.20
CA LYS A 28 6.65 -14.65 -22.00
C LYS A 28 5.76 -13.72 -21.18
N ARG A 29 6.01 -13.65 -19.87
CA ARG A 29 5.35 -12.72 -18.95
C ARG A 29 5.93 -11.35 -19.27
N TYR A 30 5.08 -10.40 -19.62
CA TYR A 30 5.50 -9.05 -20.00
C TYR A 30 4.87 -8.08 -19.02
N VAL A 31 5.57 -7.83 -17.91
CA VAL A 31 5.19 -6.74 -17.01
C VAL A 31 5.55 -5.43 -17.71
N GLN A 32 4.54 -4.65 -18.04
CA GLN A 32 4.74 -3.32 -18.63
C GLN A 32 4.85 -2.29 -17.51
N ILE A 33 6.06 -1.75 -17.35
CA ILE A 33 6.34 -0.61 -16.47
C ILE A 33 6.40 0.63 -17.37
N SER A 34 5.51 1.58 -17.13
CA SER A 34 5.50 2.86 -17.84
C SER A 34 5.63 4.02 -16.85
N ALA A 35 6.14 5.15 -17.33
CA ALA A 35 5.97 6.40 -16.62
C ALA A 35 4.47 6.63 -16.39
N THR A 36 4.07 6.97 -15.16
CA THR A 36 2.66 7.26 -14.89
C THR A 36 2.34 8.59 -15.56
N PRO A 37 1.33 8.67 -16.43
CA PRO A 37 0.88 9.96 -16.92
C PRO A 37 0.35 10.77 -15.72
N THR A 38 0.58 12.07 -15.77
CA THR A 38 0.13 13.06 -14.79
C THR A 38 -1.38 12.95 -14.48
N SER A 39 -2.17 12.50 -15.47
CA SER A 39 -3.59 12.17 -15.38
C SER A 39 -3.86 10.82 -16.02
N THR A 40 -4.83 10.07 -15.47
CA THR A 40 -5.26 8.76 -16.00
C THR A 40 -6.17 8.89 -17.24
N GLU A 41 -6.69 10.08 -17.56
CA GLU A 41 -7.47 10.29 -18.79
C GLU A 41 -6.57 10.37 -20.05
N PRO A 42 -7.04 9.84 -21.20
CA PRO A 42 -6.34 10.04 -22.46
C PRO A 42 -6.34 11.54 -22.80
N THR A 43 -5.14 12.09 -23.01
CA THR A 43 -4.96 13.49 -23.41
C THR A 43 -5.51 13.70 -24.84
N GLN A 44 -6.81 13.97 -24.98
CA GLN A 44 -7.34 14.61 -26.19
C GLN A 44 -6.94 16.08 -26.16
N ARG A 45 -5.73 16.38 -26.66
CA ARG A 45 -5.40 17.71 -27.16
C ARG A 45 -6.13 17.89 -28.49
N SER A 46 -7.37 18.37 -28.45
CA SER A 46 -7.99 19.06 -29.57
C SER A 46 -8.37 20.46 -29.10
N ILE A 47 -7.48 21.41 -29.40
CA ILE A 47 -7.88 22.79 -29.61
C ILE A 47 -8.80 22.71 -30.84
N GLU A 48 -10.06 23.10 -30.66
CA GLU A 48 -11.18 23.01 -31.61
C GLU A 48 -12.04 21.71 -31.55
N ALA A 49 -13.34 21.96 -31.30
CA ALA A 49 -14.52 21.10 -31.47
C ALA A 49 -14.76 19.91 -30.51
N SER A 50 -15.48 20.20 -29.42
CA SER A 50 -16.75 19.52 -29.09
C SER A 50 -17.51 20.34 -28.03
N GLN A 51 -18.26 21.35 -28.48
CA GLN A 51 -19.17 22.17 -27.66
C GLN A 51 -20.45 21.41 -27.26
N THR A 52 -20.37 20.11 -26.96
CA THR A 52 -21.56 19.27 -26.68
C THR A 52 -21.38 18.33 -25.49
N ALA A 53 -20.22 18.32 -24.84
CA ALA A 53 -20.06 17.73 -23.52
C ALA A 53 -20.13 18.85 -22.48
N ALA A 54 -21.03 18.74 -21.51
CA ALA A 54 -21.04 19.64 -20.36
C ALA A 54 -19.64 19.67 -19.74
N PRO A 55 -19.10 20.84 -19.36
CA PRO A 55 -17.79 20.92 -18.74
C PRO A 55 -17.77 20.04 -17.49
N PRO A 56 -16.69 19.27 -17.25
CA PRO A 56 -16.61 18.41 -16.07
C PRO A 56 -16.69 19.25 -14.80
N ASP A 57 -17.48 18.79 -13.82
CA ASP A 57 -17.72 19.50 -12.55
C ASP A 57 -16.44 19.77 -11.74
N ALA A 58 -15.40 18.98 -11.97
CA ALA A 58 -14.08 19.18 -11.41
C ALA A 58 -13.01 18.65 -12.36
N ARG A 59 -11.84 19.29 -12.35
CA ARG A 59 -10.67 18.90 -13.12
C ARG A 59 -9.41 19.04 -12.27
N PHE A 60 -8.60 18.00 -12.26
CA PHE A 60 -7.33 17.96 -11.55
C PHE A 60 -6.19 17.87 -12.55
N GLU A 61 -5.25 18.80 -12.44
CA GLU A 61 -4.07 18.87 -13.29
C GLU A 61 -2.84 18.93 -12.42
N VAL A 62 -1.90 18.01 -12.61
CA VAL A 62 -0.65 18.00 -11.86
C VAL A 62 0.41 18.78 -12.64
N LEU A 63 1.02 19.73 -11.95
CA LEU A 63 2.02 20.65 -12.50
C LEU A 63 3.42 20.21 -12.02
N GLY A 64 4.33 20.03 -12.97
CA GLY A 64 5.71 19.62 -12.69
C GLY A 64 5.91 18.11 -12.61
N THR A 65 7.12 17.65 -12.94
CA THR A 65 7.48 16.22 -13.03
C THR A 65 8.03 15.66 -11.71
N HIS A 66 8.71 16.50 -10.92
CA HIS A 66 9.25 16.19 -9.60
C HIS A 66 8.85 17.32 -8.65
N SER A 67 8.54 17.00 -7.38
CA SER A 67 7.96 17.97 -6.43
C SER A 67 6.71 18.67 -7.01
N SER A 68 5.77 17.87 -7.49
CA SER A 68 4.64 18.35 -8.27
C SER A 68 3.61 19.11 -7.44
N LEU A 69 2.97 20.10 -8.06
CA LEU A 69 1.79 20.79 -7.53
C LEU A 69 0.53 20.23 -8.18
N LEU A 70 -0.61 20.45 -7.54
CA LEU A 70 -1.91 20.07 -8.07
C LEU A 70 -2.76 21.34 -8.26
N SER A 71 -3.13 21.60 -9.49
CA SER A 71 -4.16 22.58 -9.86
C SER A 71 -5.50 21.87 -9.88
N ALA A 72 -6.38 22.25 -8.95
CA ALA A 72 -7.73 21.72 -8.85
C ALA A 72 -8.72 22.82 -9.24
N SER A 73 -9.40 22.66 -10.36
CA SER A 73 -10.46 23.57 -10.81
C SER A 73 -11.81 22.90 -10.60
N LEU A 74 -12.71 23.59 -9.92
CA LEU A 74 -14.02 23.08 -9.51
C LEU A 74 -15.12 24.05 -9.90
N SER A 75 -16.25 23.49 -10.29
CA SER A 75 -17.50 24.23 -10.48
C SER A 75 -18.07 24.74 -9.15
N ALA A 76 -18.98 25.70 -9.26
CA ALA A 76 -19.72 26.23 -8.12
C ALA A 76 -20.35 25.10 -7.28
N SER A 77 -20.38 25.28 -5.96
CA SER A 77 -20.91 24.37 -4.94
C SER A 77 -20.22 23.01 -4.80
N GLN A 78 -19.17 22.74 -5.56
CA GLN A 78 -18.43 21.47 -5.45
C GLN A 78 -17.50 21.43 -4.23
N ASN A 79 -17.41 20.25 -3.64
CA ASN A 79 -16.57 20.00 -2.47
C ASN A 79 -15.19 19.50 -2.90
N LEU A 80 -14.15 20.20 -2.48
CA LEU A 80 -12.77 19.74 -2.59
C LEU A 80 -12.25 19.40 -1.20
N TYR A 81 -11.78 18.17 -1.02
CA TYR A 81 -11.16 17.76 0.23
C TYR A 81 -9.65 17.64 0.02
N THR A 82 -8.88 18.27 0.90
CA THR A 82 -7.41 18.32 0.80
C THR A 82 -6.78 18.16 2.16
N ARG A 83 -5.49 17.83 2.23
CA ARG A 83 -4.80 17.81 3.53
C ARG A 83 -4.72 19.23 4.11
N LYS A 84 -4.91 19.36 5.42
CA LYS A 84 -4.72 20.65 6.09
C LYS A 84 -3.32 21.21 5.80
N GLY A 85 -3.23 22.47 5.39
CA GLY A 85 -1.94 23.15 5.15
C GLY A 85 -1.25 22.73 3.86
N THR A 86 -1.97 22.17 2.89
CA THR A 86 -1.47 21.94 1.52
C THR A 86 -1.97 22.96 0.51
N LEU A 87 -2.88 23.86 0.91
CA LEU A 87 -3.35 24.95 0.06
C LEU A 87 -2.28 26.03 -0.06
N VAL A 88 -1.81 26.26 -1.29
CA VAL A 88 -0.79 27.28 -1.63
C VAL A 88 -1.45 28.54 -2.18
N GLY A 89 -2.44 28.37 -3.04
CA GLY A 89 -3.11 29.47 -3.71
C GLY A 89 -4.57 29.16 -3.92
N PHE A 90 -5.36 30.22 -3.98
CA PHE A 90 -6.78 30.16 -4.28
C PHE A 90 -7.10 31.27 -5.27
N ASN A 91 -7.81 30.94 -6.34
CA ASN A 91 -8.23 31.87 -7.37
C ASN A 91 -9.73 31.70 -7.61
N GLY A 92 -10.48 32.78 -7.41
CA GLY A 92 -11.93 32.83 -7.32
C GLY A 92 -12.34 33.90 -6.30
N SER A 93 -13.63 34.00 -5.97
CA SER A 93 -14.11 34.94 -4.95
C SER A 93 -13.89 34.36 -3.53
N PRO A 94 -12.92 34.86 -2.74
CA PRO A 94 -12.62 34.29 -1.42
C PRO A 94 -13.77 34.49 -0.42
N GLU A 95 -14.56 35.56 -0.57
CA GLU A 95 -15.73 35.84 0.27
C GLU A 95 -16.82 34.77 0.16
N ASN A 96 -16.87 34.11 -0.99
CA ASN A 96 -17.81 33.03 -1.29
C ASN A 96 -17.24 31.64 -0.96
N ALA A 97 -15.98 31.58 -0.53
CA ALA A 97 -15.26 30.35 -0.26
C ALA A 97 -15.25 30.04 1.24
N LEU A 98 -15.70 28.85 1.58
CA LEU A 98 -15.71 28.33 2.93
C LEU A 98 -14.68 27.21 3.05
N SER A 99 -13.79 27.37 4.02
CA SER A 99 -12.82 26.36 4.42
C SER A 99 -13.22 25.78 5.77
N THR A 100 -13.73 24.56 5.75
CA THR A 100 -14.13 23.83 6.96
C THR A 100 -13.17 22.67 7.20
N LEU A 101 -12.92 22.33 8.47
CA LEU A 101 -12.17 21.13 8.80
C LEU A 101 -13.08 19.91 8.70
N SER A 102 -12.63 18.88 8.00
CA SER A 102 -13.33 17.61 7.82
C SER A 102 -12.54 16.48 8.46
N LEU A 103 -13.19 15.78 9.40
CA LEU A 103 -12.62 14.63 10.10
C LEU A 103 -13.13 13.35 9.44
N LEU A 104 -12.22 12.58 8.86
CA LEU A 104 -12.52 11.27 8.29
C LEU A 104 -12.37 10.20 9.37
N GLU A 105 -13.47 9.66 9.87
CA GLU A 105 -13.53 8.49 10.77
C GLU A 105 -12.33 8.35 11.76
N PRO A 106 -12.09 9.33 12.64
CA PRO A 106 -10.86 9.40 13.45
C PRO A 106 -10.63 8.15 14.30
N PHE A 107 -11.68 7.60 14.91
CA PHE A 107 -11.59 6.40 15.76
C PHE A 107 -11.11 5.15 15.00
N ARG A 108 -11.39 5.05 13.69
CA ARG A 108 -10.94 3.93 12.86
C ARG A 108 -9.56 4.17 12.25
N ARG A 109 -9.18 5.44 12.04
CA ARG A 109 -7.93 5.82 11.36
C ARG A 109 -6.73 5.99 12.29
N VAL A 110 -6.94 6.46 13.53
CA VAL A 110 -5.88 6.65 14.54
C VAL A 110 -5.09 5.37 14.84
N PRO A 111 -5.71 4.21 15.17
CA PRO A 111 -4.95 2.99 15.45
C PRO A 111 -4.15 2.48 14.25
N LEU A 112 -4.54 2.87 13.03
CA LEU A 112 -3.87 2.52 11.78
C LEU A 112 -2.84 3.58 11.34
N ALA A 113 -2.68 4.67 12.11
CA ALA A 113 -1.88 5.84 11.79
C ALA A 113 -2.18 6.43 10.40
N ILE A 114 -3.45 6.38 9.98
CA ILE A 114 -3.91 6.97 8.74
C ILE A 114 -4.32 8.42 9.02
N PRO A 115 -3.95 9.40 8.17
CA PRO A 115 -4.40 10.78 8.29
C PRO A 115 -5.93 10.86 8.27
N PHE A 116 -6.50 11.55 9.25
CA PHE A 116 -7.94 11.75 9.39
C PHE A 116 -8.35 13.22 9.25
N LEU A 117 -7.41 14.16 9.41
CA LEU A 117 -7.70 15.59 9.36
C LEU A 117 -7.50 16.14 7.96
N TYR A 118 -8.62 16.49 7.32
CA TYR A 118 -8.67 17.11 6.02
C TYR A 118 -9.36 18.46 6.11
N GLN A 119 -9.16 19.27 5.08
CA GLN A 119 -9.76 20.58 4.88
C GLN A 119 -10.73 20.44 3.71
N ARG A 120 -12.00 20.76 3.96
CA ARG A 120 -13.06 20.82 2.96
C ARG A 120 -13.18 22.25 2.49
N LEU A 121 -12.96 22.46 1.20
CA LEU A 121 -13.12 23.73 0.50
C LEU A 121 -14.40 23.67 -0.32
N THR A 122 -15.25 24.67 -0.17
CA THR A 122 -16.51 24.82 -0.91
C THR A 122 -16.67 26.27 -1.30
N SER A 123 -17.14 26.55 -2.52
CA SER A 123 -17.38 27.92 -2.98
C SER A 123 -18.72 27.99 -3.71
N THR A 124 -19.45 29.10 -3.60
CA THR A 124 -20.66 29.32 -4.42
C THR A 124 -20.34 29.75 -5.85
N THR A 125 -19.08 30.07 -6.14
CA THR A 125 -18.57 30.43 -7.47
C THR A 125 -17.51 29.44 -7.94
N PRO A 126 -17.34 29.23 -9.26
CA PRO A 126 -16.25 28.40 -9.77
C PRO A 126 -14.89 28.92 -9.30
N TYR A 127 -14.02 28.03 -8.88
CA TYR A 127 -12.72 28.40 -8.33
C TYR A 127 -11.63 27.43 -8.74
N THR A 128 -10.39 27.89 -8.60
CA THR A 128 -9.19 27.09 -8.80
C THR A 128 -8.33 27.15 -7.54
N ALA A 129 -7.94 25.99 -7.04
CA ALA A 129 -7.10 25.85 -5.86
C ALA A 129 -5.78 25.21 -6.26
N LEU A 130 -4.69 25.82 -5.84
CA LEU A 130 -3.34 25.30 -6.02
C LEU A 130 -2.90 24.60 -4.74
N LEU A 131 -2.53 23.33 -4.86
CA LEU A 131 -2.20 22.46 -3.75
C LEU A 131 -0.76 21.94 -3.87
N ALA A 132 0.02 22.07 -2.80
CA ALA A 132 1.36 21.49 -2.69
C ALA A 132 1.37 20.33 -1.68
N PRO A 133 2.07 19.23 -1.96
CA PRO A 133 2.32 18.24 -0.94
C PRO A 133 3.26 18.81 0.14
N LYS A 134 3.13 18.34 1.38
CA LYS A 134 3.88 18.88 2.54
C LYS A 134 5.38 18.59 2.49
N SER A 135 5.78 17.53 1.79
CA SER A 135 7.16 17.05 1.80
C SER A 135 7.85 17.39 0.49
N PRO A 136 9.08 17.96 0.53
CA PRO A 136 9.92 18.02 -0.66
C PRO A 136 10.18 16.58 -1.13
N ASN A 137 10.27 16.35 -2.43
CA ASN A 137 10.39 15.02 -3.06
C ASN A 137 9.13 14.16 -3.03
N THR A 138 7.95 14.78 -3.12
CA THR A 138 6.72 14.05 -3.43
C THR A 138 6.19 14.42 -4.80
N SER A 139 5.76 13.41 -5.54
CA SER A 139 5.10 13.57 -6.82
C SER A 139 3.63 13.26 -6.67
N LEU A 140 2.81 13.89 -7.49
CA LEU A 140 1.37 13.71 -7.49
C LEU A 140 0.92 13.00 -8.76
N VAL A 141 -0.17 12.26 -8.66
CA VAL A 141 -0.85 11.64 -9.80
C VAL A 141 -2.35 11.73 -9.62
N VAL A 142 -3.07 11.96 -10.71
CA VAL A 142 -4.53 12.01 -10.71
C VAL A 142 -5.11 10.68 -11.19
N VAL A 143 -5.91 10.06 -10.34
CA VAL A 143 -6.70 8.86 -10.65
C VAL A 143 -8.16 9.26 -10.81
N HIS A 144 -8.71 8.93 -11.98
CA HIS A 144 -10.12 9.15 -12.28
C HIS A 144 -10.89 7.89 -11.87
N LEU A 145 -11.95 8.07 -11.09
CA LEU A 145 -12.82 7.00 -10.63
C LEU A 145 -14.15 7.09 -11.35
N ASP A 146 -14.41 6.13 -12.23
CA ASP A 146 -15.69 6.00 -12.95
C ASP A 146 -16.71 5.14 -12.17
N GLY A 147 -16.33 4.62 -11.00
CA GLY A 147 -17.15 3.72 -10.18
C GLY A 147 -17.21 2.27 -10.66
N ARG A 148 -16.50 1.92 -11.73
CA ARG A 148 -16.39 0.55 -12.25
C ARG A 148 -15.38 -0.30 -11.49
N VAL A 149 -14.29 0.33 -11.04
CA VAL A 149 -13.17 -0.33 -10.38
C VAL A 149 -12.90 0.41 -9.08
N ASP A 150 -12.90 -0.33 -7.99
CA ASP A 150 -12.53 0.19 -6.68
C ASP A 150 -11.00 0.23 -6.56
N TRP A 151 -10.50 1.20 -5.82
CA TRP A 151 -9.06 1.41 -5.64
C TRP A 151 -8.67 1.28 -4.18
N ILE A 152 -7.56 0.59 -3.93
CA ILE A 152 -6.98 0.47 -2.60
C ILE A 152 -5.71 1.31 -2.56
N LEU A 153 -5.71 2.30 -1.67
CA LEU A 153 -4.54 3.12 -1.35
C LEU A 153 -3.73 2.35 -0.31
N ALA A 154 -2.59 1.82 -0.74
CA ALA A 154 -1.75 0.95 0.08
C ALA A 154 -0.93 1.73 1.11
N GLN A 155 -0.56 2.97 0.80
CA GLN A 155 0.14 3.85 1.72
C GLN A 155 -0.83 4.69 2.54
N ARG A 156 -0.59 4.77 3.86
CA ARG A 156 -1.30 5.64 4.80
C ARG A 156 -1.36 7.10 4.31
N ASN A 157 -0.25 7.57 3.73
CA ASN A 157 -0.10 8.93 3.27
C ASN A 157 -0.38 9.11 1.75
N ALA A 158 -0.93 8.13 1.03
CA ALA A 158 -1.15 8.28 -0.41
C ALA A 158 -2.18 9.37 -0.75
N LEU A 159 -3.27 9.50 0.01
CA LEU A 159 -4.35 10.43 -0.35
C LEU A 159 -3.95 11.89 -0.09
N GLN A 160 -3.84 12.70 -1.14
CA GLN A 160 -3.51 14.14 -1.03
C GLN A 160 -4.77 14.99 -1.08
N ALA A 161 -5.61 14.77 -2.10
CA ALA A 161 -6.86 15.47 -2.28
C ALA A 161 -7.87 14.58 -3.01
N TRP A 162 -9.16 14.88 -2.86
CA TRP A 162 -10.20 14.24 -3.65
C TRP A 162 -11.42 15.15 -3.81
N THR A 163 -12.22 14.84 -4.82
CA THR A 163 -13.52 15.43 -5.06
C THR A 163 -14.42 14.41 -5.75
N GLY A 164 -15.73 14.55 -5.61
CA GLY A 164 -16.68 13.66 -6.25
C GLY A 164 -17.95 13.47 -5.42
N PRO A 165 -19.13 13.45 -6.06
CA PRO A 165 -20.41 13.38 -5.35
C PRO A 165 -20.69 12.01 -4.74
N SER A 166 -20.09 10.93 -5.26
CA SER A 166 -20.37 9.55 -4.84
C SER A 166 -19.12 8.82 -4.32
N LEU A 167 -18.03 9.56 -4.07
CA LEU A 167 -16.76 9.00 -3.66
C LEU A 167 -16.76 8.68 -2.17
N SER A 168 -16.48 7.43 -1.80
CA SER A 168 -16.43 6.98 -0.41
C SER A 168 -15.04 6.44 -0.04
N LEU A 169 -14.51 6.86 1.10
CA LEU A 169 -13.16 6.54 1.58
C LEU A 169 -13.24 5.81 2.92
N ARG A 170 -13.01 4.49 2.91
CA ARG A 170 -13.08 3.66 4.12
C ARG A 170 -11.70 3.16 4.53
N PRO A 171 -11.27 3.32 5.78
CA PRO A 171 -10.05 2.69 6.26
C PRO A 171 -10.22 1.17 6.32
N GLN A 172 -9.18 0.45 5.91
CA GLN A 172 -9.14 -1.00 5.92
C GLN A 172 -7.84 -1.49 6.55
N VAL A 173 -7.91 -2.60 7.27
CA VAL A 173 -6.76 -3.26 7.88
C VAL A 173 -6.33 -4.43 7.01
N ASN A 174 -5.06 -4.44 6.62
CA ASN A 174 -4.43 -5.58 5.99
C ASN A 174 -3.47 -6.24 6.98
N THR A 175 -3.92 -7.33 7.60
CA THR A 175 -3.15 -8.10 8.59
C THR A 175 -2.08 -8.99 7.98
N ALA A 176 -2.04 -9.15 6.65
CA ALA A 176 -1.02 -9.93 5.96
C ALA A 176 0.31 -9.16 5.82
N LEU A 177 0.28 -7.84 6.00
CA LEU A 177 1.45 -6.98 5.92
C LEU A 177 1.98 -6.61 7.32
N SER A 178 3.24 -6.16 7.37
CA SER A 178 3.86 -5.65 8.59
C SER A 178 3.02 -4.52 9.23
N PRO A 179 3.00 -4.36 10.57
CA PRO A 179 2.25 -3.30 11.26
C PRO A 179 2.57 -1.88 10.76
N ALA A 180 3.72 -1.64 10.14
CA ALA A 180 4.03 -0.35 9.51
C ALA A 180 3.17 -0.05 8.26
N HIS A 181 2.67 -1.09 7.58
CA HIS A 181 2.01 -1.03 6.27
C HIS A 181 0.60 -1.64 6.25
N TRP A 182 0.08 -2.05 7.40
CA TRP A 182 -1.25 -2.66 7.54
C TRP A 182 -2.43 -1.71 7.28
N GLY A 183 -2.20 -0.39 7.27
CA GLY A 183 -3.25 0.62 7.21
C GLY A 183 -3.47 1.06 5.78
N GLN A 184 -4.61 0.68 5.20
CA GLN A 184 -4.98 0.96 3.83
C GLN A 184 -6.26 1.78 3.78
N THR A 185 -6.51 2.48 2.68
CA THR A 185 -7.81 3.14 2.44
C THR A 185 -8.46 2.56 1.19
N HIS A 186 -9.63 1.96 1.35
CA HIS A 186 -10.48 1.50 0.26
C HIS A 186 -11.29 2.68 -0.27
N THR A 187 -11.22 2.90 -1.57
CA THR A 187 -11.94 3.98 -2.26
C THR A 187 -12.89 3.42 -3.29
N THR A 188 -14.14 3.86 -3.23
CA THR A 188 -15.21 3.41 -4.12
C THR A 188 -16.02 4.58 -4.65
N GLY A 189 -16.76 4.34 -5.74
CA GLY A 189 -17.68 5.32 -6.34
C GLY A 189 -17.01 6.21 -7.38
N ARG A 190 -17.63 7.36 -7.67
CA ARG A 190 -17.19 8.26 -8.76
C ARG A 190 -16.61 9.57 -8.25
N GLY A 191 -15.51 9.98 -8.88
CA GLY A 191 -14.83 11.24 -8.57
C GLY A 191 -13.36 11.26 -9.03
N LEU A 192 -12.62 12.24 -8.53
CA LEU A 192 -11.20 12.41 -8.78
C LEU A 192 -10.42 12.22 -7.49
N LEU A 193 -9.35 11.45 -7.58
CA LEU A 193 -8.34 11.31 -6.54
C LEU A 193 -7.04 11.93 -6.99
N ALA A 194 -6.43 12.73 -6.13
CA ALA A 194 -5.03 13.07 -6.22
C ALA A 194 -4.25 12.24 -5.20
N LEU A 195 -3.39 11.38 -5.72
CA LEU A 195 -2.49 10.55 -4.93
C LEU A 195 -1.12 11.21 -4.87
N SER A 196 -0.45 11.02 -3.74
CA SER A 196 0.91 11.46 -3.49
C SER A 196 1.81 10.26 -3.22
N GLY A 197 2.97 10.25 -3.87
CA GLY A 197 4.01 9.24 -3.70
C GLY A 197 5.34 9.93 -3.42
N ARG A 198 6.20 9.26 -2.64
CA ARG A 198 7.58 9.73 -2.42
C ARG A 198 8.43 9.35 -3.63
N GLY A 199 9.14 10.32 -4.19
CA GLY A 199 9.90 10.14 -5.42
C GLY A 199 9.00 10.05 -6.65
N LEU A 200 9.44 9.30 -7.66
CA LEU A 200 8.71 9.10 -8.91
C LEU A 200 7.63 8.03 -8.77
N ILE A 201 6.51 8.23 -9.47
CA ILE A 201 5.39 7.28 -9.51
C ILE A 201 5.41 6.59 -10.88
N HIS A 202 5.38 5.26 -10.88
CA HIS A 202 5.31 4.43 -12.09
C HIS A 202 4.03 3.61 -12.11
N GLN A 203 3.43 3.48 -13.30
CA GLN A 203 2.26 2.64 -13.51
C GLN A 203 2.71 1.27 -13.98
N ILE A 204 2.11 0.24 -13.38
CA ILE A 204 2.41 -1.14 -13.70
C ILE A 204 1.10 -1.80 -14.09
N SER A 205 1.04 -2.27 -15.34
CA SER A 205 -0.10 -3.00 -15.86
C SER A 205 0.22 -4.49 -15.84
N LEU A 206 -0.53 -5.25 -15.04
CA LEU A 206 -0.39 -6.69 -14.90
C LEU A 206 -1.51 -7.40 -15.67
N LYS A 207 -1.14 -8.35 -16.53
CA LYS A 207 -2.10 -9.25 -17.18
C LYS A 207 -2.50 -10.38 -16.23
N GLN A 208 -3.55 -11.10 -16.59
CA GLN A 208 -3.99 -12.26 -15.81
C GLN A 208 -2.87 -13.29 -15.66
N GLY A 209 -2.59 -13.72 -14.43
CA GLY A 209 -1.52 -14.67 -14.11
C GLY A 209 -0.11 -14.09 -14.07
N GLU A 210 0.05 -12.77 -14.27
CA GLU A 210 1.31 -12.09 -14.03
C GLU A 210 1.43 -11.66 -12.57
N GLU A 211 2.63 -11.76 -12.03
CA GLU A 211 2.95 -11.42 -10.66
C GLU A 211 4.11 -10.44 -10.66
N TYR A 212 4.02 -9.43 -9.80
CA TYR A 212 5.08 -8.44 -9.62
C TYR A 212 5.34 -8.26 -8.14
N ILE A 213 6.60 -8.46 -7.74
CA ILE A 213 7.02 -8.42 -6.34
C ILE A 213 7.55 -7.01 -6.05
N VAL A 214 6.89 -6.33 -5.10
CA VAL A 214 7.24 -4.96 -4.70
C VAL A 214 7.34 -4.90 -3.20
N HIS A 215 8.29 -4.10 -2.71
CA HIS A 215 8.32 -3.78 -1.30
C HIS A 215 7.09 -2.93 -0.93
N PRO A 216 6.36 -3.24 0.17
CA PRO A 216 5.08 -2.61 0.49
C PRO A 216 5.17 -1.09 0.68
N SER A 217 6.33 -0.54 1.05
CA SER A 217 6.52 0.91 1.17
C SER A 217 6.48 1.67 -0.16
N HIS A 218 6.63 0.99 -1.30
CA HIS A 218 6.68 1.61 -2.63
C HIS A 218 5.39 1.40 -3.44
N VAL A 219 4.38 0.74 -2.87
CA VAL A 219 3.07 0.59 -3.50
C VAL A 219 2.20 1.77 -3.08
N VAL A 220 1.83 2.65 -4.00
CA VAL A 220 0.98 3.82 -3.71
C VAL A 220 -0.49 3.40 -3.67
N ALA A 221 -0.96 2.82 -4.77
CA ALA A 221 -2.32 2.32 -4.92
C ALA A 221 -2.35 1.13 -5.90
N TYR A 222 -3.40 0.33 -5.79
CA TYR A 222 -3.71 -0.77 -6.71
C TYR A 222 -5.22 -0.92 -6.83
N THR A 223 -5.68 -1.51 -7.92
CA THR A 223 -7.10 -1.79 -8.14
C THR A 223 -7.54 -2.97 -7.27
N ALA A 224 -8.64 -2.82 -6.55
CA ALA A 224 -9.35 -3.95 -5.97
C ALA A 224 -9.93 -4.78 -7.13
N GLY A 225 -9.68 -6.08 -7.12
CA GLY A 225 -10.00 -7.01 -8.17
C GLY A 225 -11.49 -6.94 -8.43
N ALA A 226 -11.85 -6.92 -9.72
CA ALA A 226 -13.21 -6.79 -10.20
C ALA A 226 -14.17 -7.63 -9.35
N GLY A 227 -15.30 -7.03 -9.01
CA GLY A 227 -16.23 -7.47 -7.97
C GLY A 227 -16.76 -8.91 -8.06
N PRO A 228 -17.75 -9.26 -7.23
CA PRO A 228 -18.15 -10.65 -6.90
C PRO A 228 -18.69 -11.52 -8.07
N SER A 229 -18.61 -11.09 -9.32
CA SER A 229 -19.13 -11.80 -10.50
C SER A 229 -18.08 -12.31 -11.50
N SER A 230 -16.77 -12.14 -11.25
CA SER A 230 -15.73 -12.71 -12.13
C SER A 230 -15.18 -14.03 -11.57
N SER A 231 -15.67 -15.14 -12.10
CA SER A 231 -15.40 -16.53 -11.70
C SER A 231 -13.99 -17.06 -12.02
N SER A 232 -12.98 -16.19 -12.14
CA SER A 232 -11.61 -16.58 -12.47
C SER A 232 -10.58 -15.99 -11.51
N SER A 233 -10.56 -16.51 -10.27
CA SER A 233 -9.40 -16.68 -9.36
C SER A 233 -8.22 -15.67 -9.35
N SER A 234 -8.39 -14.40 -9.74
CA SER A 234 -7.34 -13.38 -9.65
C SER A 234 -7.57 -12.52 -8.42
N SER A 235 -7.19 -13.04 -7.26
CA SER A 235 -7.17 -12.30 -6.01
C SER A 235 -6.21 -11.11 -6.15
N SER A 236 -6.74 -9.90 -6.29
CA SER A 236 -5.95 -8.67 -6.46
C SER A 236 -5.28 -8.18 -5.17
N SER A 237 -5.47 -8.90 -4.06
CA SER A 237 -4.93 -8.48 -2.78
C SER A 237 -3.46 -8.91 -2.71
N PRO A 238 -2.53 -7.98 -2.41
CA PRO A 238 -1.12 -8.29 -2.37
C PRO A 238 -0.85 -9.35 -1.29
N ARG A 239 -0.11 -10.38 -1.68
CA ARG A 239 0.31 -11.44 -0.77
C ARG A 239 1.75 -11.19 -0.30
N PRO A 240 2.05 -11.47 0.98
CA PRO A 240 3.42 -11.36 1.46
C PRO A 240 4.29 -12.38 0.71
N TYR A 241 5.38 -11.90 0.11
CA TYR A 241 6.36 -12.73 -0.56
C TYR A 241 7.72 -12.56 0.11
N ARG A 242 8.37 -13.68 0.41
CA ARG A 242 9.72 -13.70 0.99
C ARG A 242 10.69 -14.29 -0.02
N PHE A 243 11.68 -13.50 -0.43
CA PHE A 243 12.80 -14.02 -1.20
C PHE A 243 13.53 -15.09 -0.40
N LYS A 244 14.03 -16.12 -1.09
CA LYS A 244 14.87 -17.14 -0.48
C LYS A 244 16.13 -16.44 0.04
N ALA A 245 16.24 -16.30 1.35
CA ALA A 245 17.43 -15.79 2.00
C ALA A 245 18.36 -16.97 2.32
N THR A 246 19.66 -16.78 2.16
CA THR A 246 20.67 -17.67 2.72
C THR A 246 20.48 -17.72 4.24
N SER A 247 20.35 -18.92 4.80
CA SER A 247 20.10 -19.10 6.23
C SER A 247 21.33 -18.70 7.04
N PHE A 248 21.45 -17.42 7.39
CA PHE A 248 22.46 -16.96 8.34
C PHE A 248 22.05 -17.43 9.73
N ARG A 249 22.73 -18.48 10.22
CA ARG A 249 22.52 -18.99 11.57
C ARG A 249 23.21 -18.03 12.54
N LEU A 250 22.49 -16.99 12.97
CA LEU A 250 22.88 -16.20 14.14
C LEU A 250 22.87 -17.12 15.37
N GLN A 251 24.01 -17.74 15.66
CA GLN A 251 24.28 -18.36 16.95
C GLN A 251 24.34 -17.21 17.95
N ILE A 252 23.22 -16.96 18.63
CA ILE A 252 23.19 -16.02 19.76
C ILE A 252 24.06 -16.68 20.85
N PRO A 253 25.21 -16.11 21.22
CA PRO A 253 25.99 -16.63 22.32
C PRO A 253 25.09 -16.62 23.58
N GLY A 254 25.20 -17.65 24.40
CA GLY A 254 24.40 -17.74 25.63
C GLY A 254 24.68 -16.55 26.53
N ILE A 255 23.78 -15.55 26.52
CA ILE A 255 23.78 -14.39 27.43
C ILE A 255 23.63 -14.78 28.91
N ALA A 256 23.40 -16.07 29.21
CA ALA A 256 23.37 -16.62 30.56
C ALA A 256 24.69 -16.36 31.32
N ASN A 257 25.82 -16.23 30.62
CA ASN A 257 27.12 -16.01 31.25
C ASN A 257 27.45 -14.52 31.49
N TRP A 258 26.59 -13.58 31.08
CA TRP A 258 26.81 -12.13 31.24
C TRP A 258 26.16 -11.54 32.48
N VAL A 259 25.25 -12.28 33.14
CA VAL A 259 24.65 -11.84 34.40
C VAL A 259 25.45 -12.48 35.54
N PRO A 260 26.24 -11.71 36.31
CA PRO A 260 26.96 -12.26 37.45
C PRO A 260 25.96 -12.79 38.48
N ASP A 261 26.23 -13.98 39.02
CA ASP A 261 25.36 -14.69 39.97
C ASP A 261 25.48 -14.06 41.38
N THR A 262 25.08 -12.80 41.49
CA THR A 262 25.09 -12.06 42.77
C THR A 262 23.87 -12.46 43.61
N ARG A 263 23.99 -12.37 44.94
CA ARG A 263 22.90 -12.71 45.88
C ARG A 263 21.59 -11.99 45.56
N PHE A 264 21.67 -10.76 45.05
CA PHE A 264 20.53 -9.97 44.63
C PHE A 264 19.72 -10.66 43.51
N PHE A 265 20.37 -11.13 42.45
CA PHE A 265 19.69 -11.81 41.34
C PHE A 265 19.13 -13.17 41.75
N ARG A 266 19.77 -13.87 42.68
CA ARG A 266 19.27 -15.14 43.22
C ARG A 266 17.95 -14.94 44.00
N VAL A 267 17.93 -13.98 44.91
CA VAL A 267 16.72 -13.64 45.70
C VAL A 267 15.62 -13.06 44.82
N MET A 268 15.97 -12.23 43.83
CA MET A 268 15.00 -11.75 42.84
C MET A 268 14.39 -12.90 42.03
N ARG A 269 15.16 -13.92 41.62
CA ARG A 269 14.64 -15.06 40.86
C ARG A 269 13.62 -15.90 41.62
N GLU A 270 13.72 -15.94 42.96
CA GLU A 270 12.77 -16.62 43.84
C GLU A 270 11.48 -15.82 44.06
N SER A 271 11.46 -14.54 43.70
CA SER A 271 10.28 -13.69 43.88
C SER A 271 9.15 -14.02 42.89
N ALA A 272 7.91 -13.95 43.38
CA ALA A 272 6.71 -14.10 42.54
C ALA A 272 6.67 -13.07 41.40
N ALA A 273 7.21 -11.86 41.63
CA ALA A 273 7.33 -10.81 40.63
C ALA A 273 8.23 -11.22 39.46
N TRP A 274 9.36 -11.89 39.72
CA TRP A 274 10.24 -12.40 38.67
C TRP A 274 9.60 -13.54 37.87
N SER A 275 8.82 -14.39 38.52
CA SER A 275 8.08 -15.45 37.82
C SER A 275 7.04 -14.87 36.84
N LEU A 276 6.37 -13.76 37.22
CA LEU A 276 5.44 -13.06 36.34
C LEU A 276 6.16 -12.33 35.22
N LEU A 277 7.24 -11.59 35.52
CA LEU A 277 8.06 -10.90 34.54
C LEU A 277 8.67 -11.86 33.51
N SER A 278 9.20 -13.01 33.95
CA SER A 278 9.76 -14.02 33.05
C SER A 278 8.69 -14.68 32.18
N ARG A 279 7.49 -14.94 32.72
CA ARG A 279 6.35 -15.42 31.91
C ARG A 279 5.90 -14.40 30.88
N VAL A 280 5.79 -13.12 31.26
CA VAL A 280 5.44 -12.01 30.34
C VAL A 280 6.53 -11.83 29.29
N ALA A 281 7.80 -11.83 29.68
CA ALA A 281 8.91 -11.72 28.74
C ALA A 281 8.96 -12.92 27.77
N PHE A 282 8.66 -14.13 28.26
CA PHE A 282 8.58 -15.32 27.43
C PHE A 282 7.40 -15.26 26.46
N THR A 283 6.20 -14.88 26.91
CA THR A 283 5.05 -14.71 26.01
C THR A 283 5.27 -13.59 25.01
N LEU A 284 5.87 -12.47 25.42
CA LEU A 284 6.19 -11.34 24.55
C LEU A 284 7.27 -11.71 23.53
N ARG A 285 8.29 -12.48 23.92
CA ARG A 285 9.31 -13.06 23.02
C ARG A 285 8.67 -14.03 22.02
N THR A 286 7.76 -14.89 22.48
CA THR A 286 7.07 -15.87 21.63
C THR A 286 6.12 -15.18 20.65
N TRP A 287 5.43 -14.13 21.10
CA TRP A 287 4.59 -13.27 20.29
C TRP A 287 5.41 -12.50 19.26
N SER A 288 6.52 -11.89 19.68
CA SER A 288 7.52 -11.22 18.83
C SER A 288 8.05 -12.13 17.72
N ARG A 289 8.40 -13.39 18.03
CA ARG A 289 8.82 -14.37 17.01
C ARG A 289 7.72 -14.62 15.97
N ARG A 290 6.46 -14.73 16.40
CA ARG A 290 5.32 -14.94 15.49
C ARG A 290 4.97 -13.70 14.66
N THR A 291 5.09 -12.49 15.22
CA THR A 291 4.67 -11.25 14.54
C THR A 291 5.77 -10.61 13.69
N ILE A 292 7.03 -10.69 14.11
CA ILE A 292 8.17 -10.07 13.42
C ILE A 292 8.81 -11.04 12.42
N TRP A 293 8.96 -12.31 12.79
CA TRP A 293 9.61 -13.30 11.91
C TRP A 293 8.63 -14.15 11.09
N GLY A 294 7.34 -14.14 11.45
CA GLY A 294 6.29 -14.71 10.58
C GLY A 294 6.40 -16.21 10.36
N ASP A 295 6.98 -16.97 11.30
CA ASP A 295 6.91 -18.42 11.27
C ASP A 295 5.44 -18.86 11.39
N ARG A 296 4.90 -19.37 10.29
CA ARG A 296 3.79 -20.30 10.23
C ARG A 296 4.27 -21.56 9.53
#